data_AF-A0A0P6SIE2-F1
#
_entry.id   AF-A0A0P6SIE2-F1
#
_cell.length_a   1.000
_cell.length_b   1.000
_cell.length_c   1.000
_cell.angle_alpha   90.00
_cell.angle_beta   90.00
_cell.angle_gamma   90.00
#
_symmetry.space_group_name_H-M   'P 1'
#
loop_
_entity.id
_entity.type
_entity.pdbx_description
1 polymer ?
#
loop_
_entity_poly.entity_id
_entity_poly.type
_entity_poly.pdbx_seq_one_letter_code
_entity_poly.pdbx_strand_id
1 'polypeptide(L)' 'METINHFVMFMTHLIFIGVSYQLLITLFDWSKFIYNRPENVGKLRLFLFLVAIAIGYLVSHFMIELIQLSQSLFVAFR' A
#
# COMPACT_ATOMS: atom_id res chain seq x y z
N MET A 1 21.18 5.55 13.40
CA MET A 1 20.88 4.52 12.37
C MET A 1 19.44 4.01 12.48
N GLU A 2 18.95 3.64 13.66
CA GLU A 2 17.55 3.18 13.83
C GLU A 2 16.48 4.18 13.36
N THR A 3 16.62 5.47 13.70
CA THR A 3 15.66 6.50 13.26
C THR A 3 15.56 6.63 11.74
N ILE A 4 16.68 6.44 11.03
CA ILE A 4 16.71 6.45 9.56
C ILE A 4 15.98 5.22 9.03
N ASN A 5 16.19 4.04 9.62
CA ASN A 5 15.49 2.81 9.22
C ASN A 5 13.98 2.92 9.43
N HIS A 6 13.53 3.45 10.57
CA HIS A 6 12.11 3.69 10.83
C HIS A 6 11.51 4.71 9.85
N PHE A 7 12.26 5.75 9.51
CA PHE A 7 11.83 6.73 8.51
C PHE A 7 11.70 6.09 7.12
N VAL A 8 12.67 5.28 6.69
CA VAL A 8 12.62 4.55 5.41
C VAL A 8 11.41 3.60 5.39
N MET A 9 11.21 2.82 6.46
CA MET A 9 10.06 1.91 6.59
C MET A 9 8.73 2.67 6.48
N PHE A 10 8.60 3.78 7.18
CA PHE A 10 7.42 4.64 7.09
C PHE A 10 7.19 5.15 5.66
N MET A 11 8.24 5.62 4.98
CA MET A 11 8.14 6.08 3.59
C MET A 11 7.78 4.95 2.63
N THR A 12 8.32 3.74 2.82
CA THR A 12 7.93 2.56 2.04
C THR A 12 6.44 2.28 2.18
N HIS A 13 5.89 2.29 3.40
CA HIS A 13 4.46 2.12 3.59
C HIS A 13 3.65 3.19 2.85
N LEU A 14 4.01 4.47 2.98
CA LEU A 14 3.31 5.56 2.28
C LEU A 14 3.33 5.40 0.76
N ILE A 15 4.47 5.01 0.18
CA ILE A 15 4.61 4.79 -1.26
C ILE A 15 3.66 3.67 -1.73
N PHE A 16 3.66 2.53 -1.05
CA PHE A 16 2.81 1.40 -1.44
C PHE A 16 1.32 1.68 -1.23
N ILE A 17 0.94 2.45 -0.22
CA ILE A 17 -0.44 2.94 -0.05
C ILE A 17 -0.83 3.83 -1.23
N GLY A 18 0.04 4.78 -1.61
CA GLY A 18 -0.19 5.66 -2.76
C GLY A 18 -0.34 4.90 -4.07
N VAL A 19 0.55 3.94 -4.34
CA VAL A 19 0.48 3.06 -5.52
C VAL A 19 -0.80 2.24 -5.52
N SER A 20 -1.17 1.65 -4.38
CA SER A 20 -2.40 0.85 -4.26
C SER A 20 -3.65 1.69 -4.53
N TYR A 21 -3.70 2.91 -3.99
CA TYR A 21 -4.82 3.83 -4.22
C TYR A 21 -4.92 4.23 -5.70
N GLN A 22 -3.78 4.53 -6.33
CA GLN A 22 -3.74 4.86 -7.75
C GLN A 22 -4.27 3.71 -8.60
N LEU A 23 -3.83 2.47 -8.33
CA LEU A 23 -4.28 1.28 -9.05
C LEU A 23 -5.78 1.02 -8.84
N LEU A 24 -6.29 1.19 -7.62
CA LEU A 24 -7.72 1.06 -7.34
C LEU A 24 -8.53 2.05 -8.17
N ILE A 25 -8.11 3.30 -8.31
CA ILE A 25 -8.84 4.32 -9.08
C ILE A 25 -8.72 4.13 -10.59
N THR A 26 -7.55 3.71 -11.10
CA THR A 26 -7.30 3.68 -12.55
C THR A 26 -7.73 2.38 -13.22
N LEU A 27 -7.65 1.24 -12.52
CA LEU A 27 -7.93 -0.07 -13.12
C LEU A 27 -9.41 -0.44 -13.05
N PHE A 28 -10.15 0.08 -12.08
CA PHE A 28 -11.53 -0.31 -11.83
C PHE A 28 -12.50 0.81 -12.21
N ASP A 29 -13.50 0.47 -13.02
CA ASP A 29 -14.62 1.35 -13.30
C ASP A 29 -15.66 1.28 -12.18
N TRP A 30 -15.45 2.10 -11.14
CA TRP A 30 -16.33 2.15 -9.98
C TRP A 30 -17.75 2.61 -10.28
N SER A 31 -17.99 3.25 -11.44
CA SER A 31 -19.33 3.65 -11.85
C SER A 31 -20.26 2.46 -12.12
N LYS A 32 -19.68 1.30 -12.44
CA LYS A 32 -20.40 0.04 -12.65
C LYS A 32 -20.69 -0.71 -11.35
N PHE A 33 -19.86 -0.50 -10.32
CA PHE A 33 -19.99 -1.17 -9.03
C PHE A 33 -20.91 -0.43 -8.06
N ILE A 34 -21.04 0.89 -8.19
CA ILE A 34 -21.81 1.72 -7.25
C ILE A 34 -22.91 2.46 -7.98
N TYR A 35 -24.09 2.48 -7.37
CA TYR A 35 -25.21 3.30 -7.85
C TYR A 35 -24.79 4.77 -7.84
N ASN A 36 -24.62 5.32 -9.04
CA ASN A 36 -23.82 6.50 -9.31
C ASN A 36 -24.59 7.79 -8.95
N ARG A 37 -24.81 8.02 -7.65
CA ARG A 37 -25.27 9.30 -7.13
C ARG A 37 -24.07 10.20 -6.82
N PRO A 38 -24.10 11.48 -7.19
CA PRO A 38 -22.99 12.40 -6.96
C PRO A 38 -22.59 12.51 -5.47
N GLU A 39 -23.55 12.35 -4.56
CA GLU A 39 -23.36 12.29 -3.11
C GLU A 39 -22.55 11.07 -2.61
N ASN A 40 -22.43 10.01 -3.40
CA ASN A 40 -21.68 8.80 -3.04
C ASN A 40 -20.22 8.83 -3.52
N VAL A 41 -19.86 9.73 -4.44
CA VAL A 41 -18.51 9.77 -5.04
C VAL A 41 -17.44 10.09 -4.00
N GLY A 42 -17.71 11.02 -3.07
CA GLY A 42 -16.79 11.33 -1.97
C GLY A 42 -16.62 10.16 -1.00
N LYS A 43 -17.72 9.50 -0.63
CA LYS A 43 -17.72 8.33 0.26
C LYS A 43 -16.96 7.16 -0.37
N LEU A 44 -17.13 6.94 -1.68
CA LEU A 44 -16.39 5.95 -2.44
C LEU A 44 -14.88 6.24 -2.40
N ARG A 45 -14.45 7.47 -2.67
CA ARG A 45 -13.01 7.82 -2.61
C ARG A 45 -12.41 7.56 -1.24
N LEU A 46 -13.13 7.91 -0.17
CA LEU A 46 -12.70 7.61 1.20
C LEU A 46 -12.62 6.09 1.44
N PHE A 47 -13.60 5.33 0.98
CA PHE A 47 -13.57 3.87 1.08
C PHE A 47 -12.36 3.27 0.35
N LEU A 48 -12.10 3.69 -0.89
CA LEU A 48 -10.93 3.23 -1.66
C LEU A 48 -9.63 3.61 -0.98
N PHE A 49 -9.58 4.78 -0.35
CA PHE A 49 -8.40 5.20 0.41
C PHE A 49 -8.14 4.29 1.61
N LEU A 50 -9.18 3.90 2.36
CA LEU A 50 -9.05 2.93 3.46
C LEU A 50 -8.62 1.55 2.96
N VAL A 51 -9.19 1.08 1.85
CA VAL A 51 -8.78 -0.18 1.21
C VAL A 51 -7.32 -0.10 0.75
N ALA A 52 -6.89 1.03 0.18
CA ALA A 52 -5.52 1.26 -0.23
C ALA A 52 -4.54 1.25 0.95
N ILE A 53 -4.93 1.78 2.12
CA ILE A 53 -4.13 1.69 3.34
C ILE A 53 -3.93 0.23 3.72
N ALA A 54 -5.00 -0.56 3.77
CA ALA A 54 -4.92 -1.97 4.16
C ALA A 54 -4.05 -2.79 3.19
N ILE A 55 -4.32 -2.70 1.89
CA ILE A 55 -3.59 -3.47 0.87
C ILE A 55 -2.15 -2.96 0.75
N GLY A 56 -1.95 -1.64 0.66
CA GLY A 56 -0.64 -1.05 0.53
C GLY A 56 0.26 -1.34 1.73
N TYR A 57 -0.29 -1.32 2.95
CA TYR A 57 0.44 -1.76 4.14
C TYR A 57 0.83 -3.23 4.06
N LEU A 58 -0.09 -4.13 3.68
CA LEU A 58 0.19 -5.56 3.59
C LEU A 58 1.30 -5.85 2.56
N VAL A 59 1.23 -5.24 1.38
CA VAL A 59 2.23 -5.44 0.32
C VAL A 59 3.58 -4.86 0.73
N SER A 60 3.62 -3.65 1.30
CA SER A 60 4.88 -3.05 1.78
C SER A 60 5.52 -3.85 2.91
N HIS A 61 4.71 -4.34 3.86
CA HIS A 61 5.18 -5.20 4.93
C HIS A 61 5.82 -6.49 4.38
N PHE A 62 5.12 -7.18 3.48
CA PHE A 62 5.65 -8.36 2.79
C PHE A 62 6.98 -8.08 2.07
N MET A 63 7.10 -6.94 1.38
CA MET A 63 8.33 -6.57 0.68
C MET A 63 9.49 -6.32 1.65
N ILE A 64 9.24 -5.66 2.78
CA ILE A 64 10.26 -5.45 3.81
C ILE A 64 10.73 -6.78 4.40
N GLU A 65 9.80 -7.69 4.73
CA GLU A 65 10.13 -9.03 5.23
C GLU A 65 10.97 -9.82 4.22
N LEU A 66 10.66 -9.75 2.93
CA LEU A 66 11.40 -10.41 1.88
C LEU A 66 12.85 -9.89 1.79
N ILE A 67 13.05 -8.57 1.93
CA ILE A 67 14.39 -7.97 1.97
C ILE A 67 15.16 -8.45 3.20
N GLN A 68 14.53 -8.45 4.38
CA GLN A 68 15.14 -8.92 5.63
C GLN A 68 15.53 -10.40 5.55
N LEU A 69 14.63 -11.23 5.01
CA LEU A 69 14.90 -12.65 4.79
C LEU A 69 16.10 -12.83 3.84
N SER A 70 16.12 -12.09 2.73
CA SER A 70 17.22 -12.15 1.76
C SER A 70 18.57 -11.77 2.38
N GLN A 71 18.59 -10.73 3.21
CA GLN A 71 19.79 -10.31 3.96
C GLN A 71 20.24 -11.39 4.95
N SER A 72 19.30 -11.98 5.70
CA SER A 72 19.61 -13.03 6.67
C SER A 72 20.21 -14.27 6.02
N LEU A 73 19.67 -14.70 4.87
CA LEU A 73 20.19 -15.82 4.10
C LEU A 73 21.60 -15.51 3.56
N PHE A 74 21.82 -14.32 3.00
CA PHE A 74 23.14 -13.93 2.50
C PHE A 74 24.22 -13.95 3.60
N VAL A 75 23.88 -13.54 4.82
CA VAL A 75 24.79 -13.62 5.98
C VAL A 75 25.00 -15.07 6.41
N ALA A 76 23.97 -15.92 6.42
CA ALA A 76 24.08 -17.32 6.82
C ALA A 76 24.91 -18.18 5.85
N PHE A 77 24.97 -17.81 4.57
CA PHE A 77 25.76 -18.50 3.54
C PHE A 77 27.16 -17.91 3.33
N ARG A 78 27.54 -16.85 4.06
CA ARG A 78 28.89 -16.28 4.07
C ARG A 78 29.75 -16.93 5.14
#